data_AF-A0A9N9VBN2-F1
#
_entry.id   AF-A0A9N9VBN2-F1
#
_cell.length_a   1.000
_cell.length_b   1.000
_cell.length_c   1.000
_cell.angle_alpha   90.00
_cell.angle_beta   90.00
_cell.angle_gamma   90.00
#
_symmetry.space_group_name_H-M   'P 1'
#
loop_
_entity.id
_entity.type
_entity.pdbx_description
1 polymer ?
#
loop_
_entity_poly.entity_id
_entity_poly.type
_entity_poly.pdbx_seq_one_letter_code
_entity_poly.pdbx_strand_id
1 'polypeptide(L)'
;MATFLVYERATQAAYGVIDHRGLSSMGVTGINLGAGLVSGLAAAVVSQPADTILSRINKEKAGRSESATRRLIRIPFELGLRGAYRGMQARAIMVSGMTAAQSGIYGDMKKS
;
A
#
# COMPACT_ATOMS: atom_id res chain seq x y z
N MET A 1 2.54 -8.47 8.07
CA MET A 1 2.29 -9.80 7.45
C MET A 1 1.95 -9.70 5.96
N ALA A 2 0.85 -9.04 5.57
CA ALA A 2 0.39 -9.03 4.17
C ALA A 2 1.41 -8.45 3.17
N THR A 3 2.07 -7.33 3.51
CA THR A 3 3.11 -6.73 2.66
C THR A 3 4.27 -7.68 2.41
N PHE A 4 4.76 -8.35 3.47
CA PHE A 4 5.90 -9.26 3.39
C PHE A 4 5.58 -10.49 2.53
N LEU A 5 4.39 -11.07 2.72
CA LEU A 5 3.93 -12.21 1.93
C LEU A 5 3.81 -11.85 0.44
N VAL A 6 3.19 -10.71 0.11
CA VAL A 6 3.06 -10.27 -1.28
C VAL A 6 4.42 -9.90 -1.86
N TYR A 7 5.30 -9.29 -1.07
CA TYR A 7 6.68 -8.99 -1.48
C TYR A 7 7.45 -10.25 -1.85
N GLU A 8 7.44 -11.28 -1.00
CA GLU A 8 8.12 -12.54 -1.27
C GLU A 8 7.57 -13.22 -2.52
N ARG A 9 6.24 -13.24 -2.70
CA ARG A 9 5.60 -13.86 -3.87
C ARG A 9 5.83 -13.09 -5.16
N ALA A 10 5.79 -11.76 -5.11
CA ALA A 10 6.09 -10.91 -6.26
C ALA A 10 7.56 -11.02 -6.66
N THR A 11 8.47 -11.06 -5.67
CA THR A 11 9.91 -11.21 -5.90
C THR A 11 10.24 -12.60 -6.45
N GLN A 12 9.66 -13.67 -5.89
CA GLN A 12 9.80 -15.03 -6.43
C GLN A 12 9.25 -15.16 -7.85
N ALA A 13 8.11 -14.54 -8.15
CA ALA A 13 7.57 -14.54 -9.50
C ALA A 13 8.47 -13.78 -10.48
N ALA A 14 9.00 -12.63 -10.09
CA ALA A 14 9.93 -11.87 -10.92
C ALA A 14 11.22 -12.65 -11.20
N TYR A 15 11.73 -13.34 -10.19
CA TYR A 15 12.90 -14.21 -10.26
C TYR A 15 12.67 -15.54 -11.01
N GLY A 16 11.41 -16.00 -11.12
CA GLY A 16 11.04 -17.12 -11.97
C GLY A 16 10.99 -16.78 -13.47
N VAL A 17 10.90 -15.49 -13.82
CA VAL A 17 10.77 -15.01 -15.21
C VAL A 17 12.05 -14.33 -15.71
N ILE A 18 12.89 -13.81 -14.80
CA ILE A 18 14.12 -13.09 -15.14
C ILE A 18 15.33 -13.91 -14.70
N ASP A 19 16.16 -14.34 -15.66
CA ASP A 19 17.35 -15.15 -15.41
C ASP A 19 18.42 -14.37 -14.60
N HIS A 20 18.78 -14.91 -13.45
CA HIS A 20 19.64 -14.28 -12.45
C HIS A 20 21.11 -14.17 -12.85
N ARG A 21 21.55 -14.87 -13.89
CA ARG A 21 22.97 -15.14 -14.17
C ARG A 21 23.73 -13.97 -14.81
N GLY A 22 23.10 -12.81 -15.03
CA GLY A 22 23.76 -11.64 -15.61
C GLY A 22 23.18 -10.27 -15.22
N LEU A 23 22.33 -10.21 -14.19
CA LEU A 23 21.70 -8.96 -13.79
C LEU A 23 22.72 -8.01 -13.16
N SER A 24 22.88 -6.83 -13.77
CA SER A 24 23.68 -5.75 -13.19
C SER A 24 23.11 -5.33 -11.84
N SER A 25 23.93 -4.66 -11.00
CA SER A 25 23.47 -4.08 -9.73
C SER A 25 22.21 -3.22 -9.90
N MET A 26 22.03 -2.58 -11.05
CA MET A 26 20.85 -1.79 -11.39
C MET A 26 19.62 -2.63 -11.74
N GLY A 27 19.80 -3.79 -12.39
CA GLY A 27 18.72 -4.73 -12.68
C GLY A 27 18.13 -5.35 -11.41
N VAL A 28 18.99 -5.72 -10.45
CA VAL A 28 18.55 -6.23 -9.14
C VAL A 28 17.79 -5.15 -8.35
N THR A 29 18.27 -3.91 -8.36
CA THR A 29 17.56 -2.78 -7.74
C THR A 29 16.19 -2.55 -8.39
N GLY A 30 16.08 -2.63 -9.72
CA GLY A 30 14.81 -2.47 -10.43
C GLY A 30 13.77 -3.52 -10.05
N ILE A 31 14.17 -4.79 -9.93
CA ILE A 31 13.27 -5.88 -9.53
C ILE A 31 12.79 -5.70 -8.09
N ASN A 32 13.70 -5.36 -7.16
CA ASN A 32 13.35 -5.12 -5.76
C ASN A 32 12.42 -3.91 -5.60
N LEU A 33 12.62 -2.83 -6.38
CA LEU A 33 11.73 -1.67 -6.39
C LEU A 33 10.35 -2.01 -6.95
N GLY A 34 10.28 -2.77 -8.05
CA GLY A 34 9.02 -3.22 -8.63
C GLY A 34 8.22 -4.13 -7.69
N ALA A 35 8.88 -5.12 -7.09
CA ALA A 35 8.27 -5.99 -6.08
C ALA A 35 7.84 -5.21 -4.83
N GLY A 36 8.65 -4.23 -4.41
CA GLY A 36 8.32 -3.29 -3.33
C GLY A 36 7.04 -2.51 -3.61
N LEU A 37 6.89 -1.94 -4.82
CA LEU A 37 5.68 -1.22 -5.24
C LEU A 37 4.44 -2.12 -5.24
N VAL A 38 4.53 -3.30 -5.86
CA VAL A 38 3.39 -4.23 -5.94
C VAL A 38 2.96 -4.69 -4.55
N SER A 39 3.92 -5.02 -3.69
CA SER A 39 3.63 -5.41 -2.31
C SER A 39 3.04 -4.27 -1.47
N GLY A 40 3.53 -3.04 -1.66
CA GLY A 40 3.02 -1.84 -0.99
C GLY A 40 1.60 -1.52 -1.42
N LEU A 41 1.28 -1.65 -2.71
CA LEU A 41 -0.07 -1.48 -3.24
C LEU A 41 -1.02 -2.56 -2.70
N ALA A 42 -0.62 -3.82 -2.69
CA ALA A 42 -1.45 -4.90 -2.13
C ALA A 42 -1.70 -4.70 -0.63
N ALA A 43 -0.68 -4.29 0.13
CA ALA A 43 -0.84 -3.94 1.53
C ALA A 43 -1.77 -2.75 1.73
N ALA A 44 -1.66 -1.71 0.89
CA ALA A 44 -2.56 -0.57 0.91
C ALA A 44 -4.01 -1.01 0.65
N VAL A 45 -4.26 -1.89 -0.33
CA VAL A 45 -5.58 -2.44 -0.64
C VAL A 45 -6.16 -3.20 0.57
N VAL A 46 -5.36 -4.04 1.23
CA VAL A 46 -5.82 -4.81 2.40
C VAL A 46 -6.06 -3.93 3.63
N SER A 47 -5.24 -2.90 3.84
CA SER A 47 -5.33 -2.01 5.01
C SER A 47 -6.29 -0.82 4.83
N GLN A 48 -6.62 -0.43 3.59
CA GLN A 48 -7.48 0.72 3.28
C GLN A 48 -8.85 0.68 4.00
N PRO A 49 -9.56 -0.47 4.08
CA PRO A 49 -10.84 -0.55 4.75
C PRO A 49 -10.71 -0.23 6.24
N ALA A 50 -9.70 -0.81 6.90
CA ALA A 50 -9.45 -0.59 8.32
C ALA A 50 -9.03 0.86 8.61
N ASP A 51 -8.13 1.42 7.78
CA ASP A 51 -7.68 2.81 7.88
C ASP A 51 -8.86 3.79 7.73
N THR A 52 -9.74 3.55 6.75
CA THR A 52 -10.88 4.43 6.47
C THR A 52 -11.93 4.36 7.58
N ILE A 53 -12.24 3.17 8.09
CA ILE A 53 -13.17 2.96 9.20
C ILE A 53 -12.63 3.63 10.47
N LEU A 54 -11.35 3.44 10.80
CA LEU A 54 -10.71 4.05 11.97
C LEU A 54 -10.70 5.59 11.86
N SER A 55 -10.42 6.14 10.67
CA SER A 55 -10.42 7.59 10.44
C SER A 55 -11.81 8.22 10.62
N ARG A 56 -12.87 7.49 10.24
CA ARG A 56 -14.27 7.90 10.43
C ARG A 56 -14.66 7.85 11.90
N ILE A 57 -14.33 6.76 12.60
CA ILE A 57 -14.56 6.63 14.05
C ILE A 57 -13.89 7.77 14.82
N ASN A 58 -12.65 8.11 14.47
CA ASN A 58 -11.90 9.18 15.11
C ASN A 58 -12.44 10.59 14.78
N LYS A 59 -13.04 10.79 13.60
CA LYS A 59 -13.61 12.09 13.18
C LYS A 59 -15.03 12.31 13.69
N GLU A 60 -15.80 11.26 13.89
CA GLU A 60 -17.17 11.38 14.40
C GLU A 60 -17.13 11.66 15.91
N LYS A 61 -17.46 12.87 16.36
CA LYS A 61 -17.62 13.15 17.80
C LYS A 61 -18.83 12.41 18.35
N ALA A 62 -18.68 11.71 19.48
CA ALA A 62 -19.75 10.94 20.11
C ALA A 62 -21.04 11.75 20.22
N GLY A 63 -22.11 11.32 19.52
CA GLY A 63 -23.43 11.86 19.76
C GLY A 63 -23.83 11.53 21.20
N ARG A 64 -24.43 12.50 21.91
CA ARG A 64 -24.74 12.47 23.37
C ARG A 64 -25.51 11.23 23.89
N SER A 65 -25.88 10.27 23.04
CA SER A 65 -26.65 9.07 23.40
C SER A 65 -26.33 7.82 22.55
N GLU A 66 -25.16 7.76 21.89
CA GLU A 66 -24.78 6.59 21.09
C GLU A 66 -23.70 5.76 21.81
N SER A 67 -24.03 4.51 22.18
CA SER A 67 -23.05 3.59 22.76
C SER A 67 -21.90 3.35 21.77
N ALA A 68 -20.65 3.40 22.26
CA ALA A 68 -19.43 3.21 21.45
C ALA A 68 -19.47 1.93 20.58
N THR A 69 -20.09 0.87 21.10
CA THR A 69 -20.30 -0.40 20.39
C THR A 69 -21.23 -0.28 19.17
N ARG A 70 -22.26 0.58 19.24
CA ARG A 70 -23.22 0.77 18.14
C ARG A 70 -22.59 1.52 16.97
N ARG A 71 -21.65 2.44 17.25
CA ARG A 71 -20.83 3.13 16.25
C ARG A 71 -19.87 2.21 15.53
N LEU A 72 -19.16 1.36 16.28
CA LEU A 72 -18.21 0.39 15.72
C LEU A 72 -18.88 -0.56 14.72
N ILE A 73 -20.16 -0.87 14.92
CA ILE A 73 -20.93 -1.73 14.01
C ILE A 73 -21.59 -0.93 12.88
N ARG A 74 -22.13 0.27 13.16
CA ARG A 74 -22.84 1.07 12.15
C ARG A 74 -21.92 1.67 11.08
N ILE A 75 -20.75 2.18 11.45
CA ILE A 75 -19.84 2.88 10.53
C ILE A 75 -19.33 1.97 9.39
N PRO A 76 -18.87 0.73 9.65
CA PRO A 76 -18.51 -0.21 8.58
C PRO A 76 -19.69 -0.55 7.65
N PHE A 77 -20.89 -0.72 8.21
CA PHE A 77 -22.10 -1.05 7.45
C PHE A 77 -22.57 0.12 6.58
N GLU A 78 -22.50 1.37 7.05
CA GLU A 78 -22.85 2.55 6.26
C GLU A 78 -21.80 2.90 5.19
N LEU A 79 -20.51 2.69 5.47
CA LEU A 79 -19.48 2.89 4.44
C LEU A 79 -19.60 1.86 3.31
N GLY A 80 -19.88 0.61 3.66
CA GLY A 80 -19.82 -0.51 2.72
C GLY A 80 -18.45 -0.66 2.04
N LEU A 81 -18.36 -1.57 1.07
CA LEU A 81 -17.13 -1.79 0.29
C LEU A 81 -16.71 -0.54 -0.51
N ARG A 82 -17.68 0.20 -1.06
CA ARG A 82 -17.40 1.38 -1.91
C ARG A 82 -16.88 2.57 -1.11
N GLY A 83 -17.33 2.75 0.14
CA GLY A 83 -16.80 3.75 1.06
C GLY A 83 -15.45 3.35 1.65
N ALA A 84 -15.23 2.06 1.91
CA ALA A 84 -13.99 1.53 2.47
C ALA A 84 -12.76 1.72 1.55
N TYR A 85 -12.95 1.74 0.24
CA TYR A 85 -11.88 2.01 -0.75
C TYR A 85 -11.82 3.47 -1.22
N ARG A 86 -12.60 4.37 -0.61
CA ARG A 86 -12.59 5.80 -0.97
C ARG A 86 -11.23 6.41 -0.62
N GLY A 87 -10.52 6.93 -1.61
CA GLY A 87 -9.17 7.50 -1.45
C GLY A 87 -8.01 6.56 -1.80
N MET A 88 -8.29 5.32 -2.22
CA MET A 88 -7.24 4.36 -2.60
C MET A 88 -6.45 4.80 -3.84
N GLN A 89 -7.11 5.46 -4.79
CA GLN A 89 -6.46 6.07 -5.97
C GLN A 89 -5.46 7.16 -5.58
N ALA A 90 -5.84 8.06 -4.67
CA ALA A 90 -4.93 9.10 -4.17
C ALA A 90 -3.74 8.48 -3.42
N ARG A 91 -3.96 7.42 -2.63
CA ARG A 91 -2.89 6.69 -1.96
C ARG A 91 -1.95 5.99 -2.95
N ALA A 92 -2.48 5.40 -4.02
CA ALA A 92 -1.69 4.78 -5.08
C ALA A 92 -0.81 5.80 -5.82
N ILE A 93 -1.36 6.97 -6.15
CA ILE A 93 -0.60 8.07 -6.76
C ILE A 93 0.50 8.57 -5.81
N MET A 94 0.18 8.75 -4.53
CA MET A 94 1.15 9.20 -3.52
C MET A 94 2.30 8.20 -3.35
N VAL A 95 2.00 6.91 -3.24
CA VAL A 95 3.02 5.85 -3.11
C VAL A 95 3.88 5.78 -4.37
N SER A 96 3.25 5.81 -5.56
CA SER A 96 3.98 5.76 -6.83
C SER A 96 4.88 6.99 -7.03
N GLY A 97 4.39 8.19 -6.70
CA GLY A 97 5.15 9.43 -6.78
C GLY A 97 6.32 9.45 -5.79
N MET A 98 6.11 9.01 -4.54
CA MET A 98 7.17 8.94 -3.54
C MET A 98 8.25 7.94 -3.92
N THR A 99 7.88 6.74 -4.39
CA THR A 99 8.85 5.74 -4.84
C THR A 99 9.59 6.17 -6.10
N ALA A 100 8.92 6.86 -7.04
CA ALA A 100 9.56 7.43 -8.22
C ALA A 100 10.58 8.50 -7.83
N ALA A 101 10.24 9.38 -6.88
CA ALA A 101 11.16 10.38 -6.36
C ALA A 101 12.38 9.74 -5.67
N GLN A 102 12.17 8.73 -4.81
CA GLN A 102 13.25 7.99 -4.15
C GLN A 102 14.18 7.32 -5.17
N SER A 103 13.61 6.70 -6.21
CA SER A 103 14.39 6.03 -7.26
C SER A 103 15.11 7.01 -8.18
N GLY A 104 14.50 8.17 -8.45
CA GLY A 104 15.11 9.25 -9.23
C GLY A 104 16.31 9.85 -8.51
N ILE A 105 16.17 10.20 -7.23
CA ILE A 105 17.27 10.73 -6.40
C ILE A 105 18.39 9.69 -6.28
N TYR A 106 18.06 8.42 -6.00
CA TYR A 106 19.07 7.36 -5.89
C TYR A 106 19.78 7.09 -7.21
N GLY A 107 19.06 7.17 -8.34
CA GLY A 107 19.62 7.04 -9.68
C GLY A 107 20.54 8.20 -10.05
N ASP A 108 20.19 9.43 -9.66
CA ASP A 108 21.01 10.63 -9.88
C ASP A 108 22.28 10.59 -9.03
N MET A 109 22.16 10.25 -7.74
CA MET A 109 23.30 10.12 -6.83
C MET A 109 24.27 9.00 -7.22
N LYS A 110 23.77 7.88 -7.78
CA LYS A 110 24.63 6.77 -8.23
C LYS A 110 25.31 7.04 -9.58
N LYS A 111 24.88 8.10 -10.28
CA LYS A 111 25.47 8.54 -11.55
C LYS A 111 26.63 9.52 -11.38
N SER A 112 26.79 10.10 -10.18
CA SER A 112 27.86 11.02 -9.82
C SER A 112 28.98 10.33 -9.04
#